data_AF-A0A4R6FER9-F1
#
_entry.id   AF-A0A4R6FER9-F1
#
_cell.length_a   1.000
_cell.length_b   1.000
_cell.length_c   1.000
_cell.angle_alpha   90.00
_cell.angle_beta   90.00
_cell.angle_gamma   90.00
#
_symmetry.space_group_name_H-M   'P 1'
#
loop_
_entity.id
_entity.type
_entity.pdbx_description
1 polymer ?
#
loop_
_entity_poly.entity_id
_entity_poly.type
_entity_poly.pdbx_seq_one_letter_code
_entity_poly.pdbx_strand_id
1 'polypeptide(L)'
;MTKVLWLAPIILALAACGTNESGSDQGELRSDMPLRTVKYYADHQGELAETDAICTTWKASQRPPASWPAVVVSNCNNVDAAKTLLRNKADTDKLRKEAGI
;
A
#
# COMPACT_ATOMS: atom_id res chain seq x y z
N MET A 1 -32.57 54.64 6.02
CA MET A 1 -32.56 54.08 7.39
C MET A 1 -33.69 53.08 7.51
N THR A 2 -33.38 51.80 7.63
CA THR A 2 -34.12 50.79 8.43
C THR A 2 -33.30 49.51 8.43
N LYS A 3 -32.68 49.23 9.58
CA LYS A 3 -32.04 47.95 9.93
C LYS A 3 -33.14 47.02 10.40
N VAL A 4 -33.15 45.77 9.94
CA VAL A 4 -33.52 44.63 10.80
C VAL A 4 -32.56 43.49 10.52
N LEU A 5 -31.82 43.19 11.58
CA LEU A 5 -30.90 42.10 11.79
C LEU A 5 -31.75 40.89 12.20
N TRP A 6 -31.61 39.72 11.56
CA TRP A 6 -31.68 38.42 12.27
C TRP A 6 -31.44 37.17 11.40
N LEU A 7 -30.67 36.27 12.02
CA LEU A 7 -30.63 34.81 11.87
C LEU A 7 -29.86 34.21 10.70
N ALA A 8 -28.63 33.80 11.02
CA ALA A 8 -27.94 32.70 10.37
C ALA A 8 -28.73 31.39 10.49
N PRO A 9 -28.71 30.55 9.44
CA PRO A 9 -28.70 29.12 9.61
C PRO A 9 -27.38 28.57 9.07
N ILE A 10 -26.56 28.08 9.99
CA ILE A 10 -25.59 27.03 9.69
C ILE A 10 -26.41 25.80 9.30
N ILE A 11 -26.40 25.42 8.03
CA ILE A 11 -26.70 24.06 7.63
C ILE A 11 -25.53 23.60 6.76
N LEU A 12 -24.59 22.91 7.42
CA LEU A 12 -23.67 21.98 6.77
C LEU A 12 -24.52 20.86 6.16
N ALA A 13 -24.86 21.00 4.89
CA ALA A 13 -25.32 19.86 4.08
C ALA A 13 -24.13 19.39 3.26
N LEU A 14 -23.33 18.47 3.82
CA LEU A 14 -22.50 17.58 3.00
C LEU A 14 -23.46 16.64 2.24
N ALA A 15 -24.07 17.16 1.17
CA ALA A 15 -24.58 16.34 0.10
C ALA A 15 -23.39 15.77 -0.68
N ALA A 16 -22.70 14.81 -0.06
CA ALA A 16 -21.82 13.88 -0.75
C ALA A 16 -22.46 12.50 -0.67
N CYS A 17 -23.66 12.39 -1.24
CA CYS A 17 -24.29 11.11 -1.53
C CYS A 17 -24.54 11.06 -3.04
N GLY A 18 -23.70 10.26 -3.71
CA GLY A 18 -24.02 9.56 -4.94
C GLY A 18 -24.43 10.41 -6.13
N THR A 19 -23.46 10.79 -6.96
CA THR A 19 -23.38 10.32 -8.35
C THR A 19 -21.96 10.62 -8.82
N ASN A 20 -21.04 9.70 -8.56
CA ASN A 20 -19.79 9.65 -9.29
C ASN A 20 -19.65 8.21 -9.75
N GLU A 21 -20.26 7.93 -10.89
CA GLU A 21 -19.82 6.86 -11.78
C GLU A 21 -18.48 7.30 -12.36
N SER A 22 -17.49 7.53 -11.48
CA SER A 22 -16.11 7.58 -11.86
C SER A 22 -15.79 6.16 -12.23
N GLY A 23 -15.81 5.89 -13.55
CA GLY A 23 -15.27 4.67 -14.12
C GLY A 23 -14.02 4.30 -13.34
N SER A 24 -14.04 3.11 -12.78
CA SER A 24 -13.01 2.60 -11.91
C SER A 24 -11.71 2.50 -12.69
N ASP A 25 -10.97 3.60 -12.71
CA ASP A 25 -9.51 3.64 -12.80
C ASP A 25 -8.90 3.13 -11.47
N GLN A 26 -9.59 2.23 -10.77
CA GLN A 26 -8.95 1.30 -9.85
C GLN A 26 -8.16 0.37 -10.75
N GLY A 27 -6.92 0.77 -11.07
CA GLY A 27 -5.96 -0.09 -11.75
C GLY A 27 -6.09 -1.50 -11.20
N GLU A 28 -6.40 -2.43 -12.09
CA GLU A 28 -6.88 -3.76 -11.77
C GLU A 28 -6.08 -4.36 -10.62
N LEU A 29 -6.76 -4.64 -9.49
CA LEU A 29 -6.12 -5.18 -8.29
C LEU A 29 -5.64 -6.60 -8.56
N ARG A 30 -4.42 -6.70 -9.09
CA ARG A 30 -3.82 -7.97 -9.51
C ARG A 30 -3.68 -8.93 -8.34
N SER A 31 -4.13 -10.16 -8.55
CA SER A 31 -3.98 -11.28 -7.62
C SER A 31 -3.55 -12.57 -8.31
N ASP A 32 -3.39 -12.51 -9.63
CA ASP A 32 -2.88 -13.53 -10.54
C ASP A 32 -1.35 -13.65 -10.43
N MET A 33 -0.86 -14.03 -9.25
CA MET A 33 0.56 -14.21 -9.00
C MET A 33 0.83 -15.53 -8.28
N PRO A 34 1.97 -16.20 -8.53
CA PRO A 34 2.37 -17.34 -7.73
C PRO A 34 2.73 -16.89 -6.31
N LEU A 35 2.46 -17.74 -5.32
CA LEU A 35 3.01 -17.56 -3.98
C LEU A 35 4.53 -17.81 -4.03
N ARG A 36 5.31 -16.85 -3.54
CA ARG A 36 6.78 -16.93 -3.45
C ARG A 36 7.24 -16.78 -2.02
N THR A 37 8.41 -17.32 -1.71
CA THR A 37 8.99 -17.27 -0.36
C THR A 37 9.83 -16.02 -0.15
N VAL A 38 10.14 -15.69 1.10
CA VAL A 38 11.09 -14.63 1.46
C VAL A 38 12.44 -14.81 0.76
N LYS A 39 12.96 -16.05 0.77
CA LYS A 39 14.23 -16.39 0.10
C LYS A 39 14.17 -16.12 -1.40
N TYR A 40 13.06 -16.51 -2.04
CA TYR A 40 12.87 -16.25 -3.47
C TYR A 40 12.97 -14.76 -3.78
N TYR A 41 12.25 -13.91 -3.07
CA TYR A 41 12.29 -12.47 -3.29
C TYR A 41 13.64 -11.84 -2.97
N ALA A 42 14.36 -12.33 -1.96
CA ALA A 42 15.71 -11.86 -1.66
C ALA A 42 16.69 -12.15 -2.82
N ASP A 43 16.50 -13.29 -3.51
CA ASP A 43 17.34 -13.71 -4.64
C ASP A 43 16.86 -13.10 -5.99
N HIS A 44 15.61 -12.63 -6.09
CA HIS A 44 14.98 -12.14 -7.33
C HIS A 44 14.44 -10.70 -7.15
N GLN A 45 15.34 -9.72 -7.19
CA GLN A 45 15.00 -8.31 -6.92
C GLN A 45 14.00 -7.70 -7.92
N GLY A 46 13.97 -8.17 -9.16
CA GLY A 46 12.98 -7.74 -10.16
C GLY A 46 11.55 -8.12 -9.76
N GLU A 47 11.32 -9.39 -9.44
CA GLU A 47 10.01 -9.87 -8.97
C GLU A 47 9.65 -9.32 -7.58
N LEU A 48 10.65 -9.03 -6.72
CA LEU A 48 10.43 -8.31 -5.47
C LEU A 48 9.83 -6.92 -5.76
N ALA A 49 10.43 -6.15 -6.66
CA ALA A 49 9.95 -4.81 -7.01
C ALA A 49 8.56 -4.84 -7.67
N GLU A 50 8.32 -5.78 -8.58
CA GLU A 50 7.01 -5.96 -9.19
C GLU A 50 5.94 -6.29 -8.14
N THR A 51 6.21 -7.25 -7.26
CA THR A 51 5.25 -7.64 -6.21
C THR A 51 5.05 -6.50 -5.20
N ASP A 52 6.09 -5.74 -4.84
CA ASP A 52 5.99 -4.56 -3.96
C ASP A 52 5.08 -3.49 -4.55
N ALA A 53 5.11 -3.29 -5.87
CA ALA A 53 4.19 -2.38 -6.57
C ALA A 53 2.74 -2.88 -6.45
N ILE A 54 2.49 -4.18 -6.64
CA ILE A 54 1.14 -4.75 -6.47
C ILE A 54 0.68 -4.59 -5.02
N CYS A 55 1.53 -4.88 -4.04
CA CYS A 55 1.25 -4.68 -2.64
C CYS A 55 0.92 -3.22 -2.32
N THR A 56 1.61 -2.26 -2.94
CA THR A 56 1.33 -0.83 -2.81
C THR A 56 -0.06 -0.48 -3.34
N THR A 57 -0.44 -1.00 -4.51
CA THR A 57 -1.79 -0.79 -5.07
C THR A 57 -2.88 -1.39 -4.18
N TRP A 58 -2.67 -2.59 -3.63
CA TRP A 58 -3.61 -3.19 -2.67
C TRP A 58 -3.72 -2.38 -1.38
N LYS A 59 -2.59 -1.93 -0.80
CA LYS A 59 -2.56 -1.03 0.37
C LYS A 59 -3.32 0.28 0.08
N ALA A 60 -3.16 0.84 -1.12
CA ALA A 60 -3.82 2.08 -1.55
C ALA A 60 -5.33 1.93 -1.83
N SER A 61 -5.81 0.71 -2.08
CA SER A 61 -7.24 0.46 -2.37
C SER A 61 -8.19 0.76 -1.20
N GLN A 62 -7.66 0.96 0.01
CA GLN A 62 -8.42 1.15 1.25
C GLN A 62 -9.39 -0.01 1.58
N ARG A 63 -9.30 -1.14 0.88
CA ARG A 63 -10.05 -2.35 1.20
C ARG A 63 -9.52 -2.93 2.52
N PRO A 64 -10.40 -3.41 3.43
CA PRO A 64 -9.96 -4.06 4.66
C PRO A 64 -9.00 -5.23 4.35
N PRO A 65 -7.89 -5.41 5.08
CA PRO A 65 -6.95 -6.51 4.82
C PRO A 65 -7.59 -7.90 4.81
N ALA A 66 -8.69 -8.09 5.56
CA ALA A 66 -9.45 -9.35 5.59
C ALA A 66 -10.16 -9.68 4.27
N SER A 67 -10.35 -8.72 3.36
CA SER A 67 -10.95 -8.95 2.04
C SER A 67 -9.92 -9.19 0.94
N TRP A 68 -8.63 -9.13 1.27
CA TRP A 68 -7.57 -9.34 0.29
C TRP A 68 -7.42 -10.83 -0.02
N PRO A 69 -7.11 -11.19 -1.28
CA PRO A 69 -6.76 -12.56 -1.61
C PRO A 69 -5.58 -13.05 -0.77
N ALA A 70 -5.66 -14.29 -0.27
CA ALA A 70 -4.63 -14.85 0.61
C ALA A 70 -3.23 -14.86 -0.03
N VAL A 71 -3.16 -15.02 -1.36
CA VAL A 71 -1.90 -14.96 -2.11
C VAL A 71 -1.27 -13.57 -2.08
N VAL A 72 -2.08 -12.50 -2.16
CA VAL A 72 -1.63 -11.11 -2.06
C VAL A 72 -1.09 -10.86 -0.65
N VAL A 73 -1.87 -11.18 0.38
CA VAL A 73 -1.45 -11.01 1.78
C VAL A 73 -0.13 -11.73 2.04
N SER A 74 -0.03 -12.99 1.63
CA SER A 74 1.16 -13.81 1.88
C SER A 74 2.39 -13.30 1.13
N ASN A 75 2.24 -12.92 -0.14
CA ASN A 75 3.33 -12.34 -0.91
C ASN A 75 3.77 -10.98 -0.36
N CYS A 76 2.84 -10.11 0.06
CA CYS A 76 3.20 -8.82 0.65
C CYS A 76 3.96 -8.98 1.96
N ASN A 77 3.55 -9.91 2.82
CA ASN A 77 4.31 -10.24 4.02
C ASN A 77 5.72 -10.76 3.69
N ASN A 78 5.84 -11.61 2.65
CA ASN A 78 7.13 -12.14 2.23
C ASN A 78 8.04 -11.08 1.60
N VAL A 79 7.48 -10.13 0.84
CA VAL A 79 8.20 -8.98 0.30
C VAL A 79 8.70 -8.07 1.41
N ASP A 80 7.85 -7.74 2.38
CA ASP A 80 8.22 -6.87 3.51
C ASP A 80 9.33 -7.54 4.37
N ALA A 81 9.25 -8.86 4.56
CA ALA A 81 10.30 -9.63 5.21
C ALA A 81 11.61 -9.68 4.38
N ALA A 82 11.52 -9.85 3.06
CA ALA A 82 12.70 -9.88 2.18
C ALA A 82 13.41 -8.52 2.15
N LYS A 83 12.66 -7.41 2.06
CA LYS A 83 13.20 -6.04 2.16
C LYS A 83 13.93 -5.82 3.48
N THR A 84 13.36 -6.31 4.58
CA THR A 84 14.00 -6.25 5.91
C THR A 84 15.28 -7.07 5.97
N LEU A 85 15.28 -8.29 5.44
CA LEU A 85 16.46 -9.14 5.37
C LEU A 85 17.59 -8.50 4.54
N LEU A 86 17.26 -7.94 3.38
CA LEU A 86 18.23 -7.25 2.51
C LEU A 86 18.82 -6.02 3.19
N ARG A 87 18.00 -5.21 3.86
CA ARG A 87 18.47 -4.04 4.62
C ARG A 87 19.41 -4.45 5.76
N ASN A 88 19.02 -5.43 6.56
CA ASN A 88 19.85 -5.90 7.68
C ASN A 88 21.19 -6.47 7.19
N LYS A 89 21.19 -7.16 6.04
CA LYS A 89 22.42 -7.65 5.40
C LYS A 89 23.31 -6.46 4.98
N ALA A 90 22.76 -5.47 4.30
CA ALA A 90 23.50 -4.29 3.88
C ALA A 90 24.09 -3.51 5.08
N ASP A 91 23.32 -3.37 6.16
CA ASP A 91 23.78 -2.73 7.39
C ASP A 91 24.92 -3.53 8.04
N THR A 92 24.78 -4.86 8.10
CA THR A 92 25.83 -5.74 8.63
C THR A 92 27.11 -5.68 7.79
N ASP A 93 26.99 -5.71 6.46
CA ASP A 93 28.13 -5.62 5.54
C ASP A 93 28.85 -4.27 5.68
N LYS A 94 28.08 -3.19 5.86
CA LYS A 94 28.62 -1.86 6.14
C LYS A 94 29.41 -1.84 7.46
N LEU A 95 28.82 -2.34 8.55
CA LEU A 95 29.49 -2.40 9.85
C LEU A 95 30.75 -3.26 9.80
N ARG A 96 30.71 -4.38 9.08
CA ARG A 96 31.87 -5.26 8.89
C ARG A 96 33.01 -4.53 8.17
N LYS A 97 32.68 -3.80 7.11
CA LYS A 97 33.64 -2.97 6.36
C LYS A 97 34.24 -1.86 7.24
N GLU A 98 33.42 -1.19 8.05
CA GLU A 98 33.88 -0.15 8.99
C GLU A 98 34.77 -0.72 10.10
N ALA A 99 34.53 -1.96 10.53
CA ALA A 99 35.36 -2.70 11.48
C ALA A 99 36.64 -3.29 10.86
N GLY A 100 36.82 -3.21 9.54
CA GLY A 100 38.00 -3.73 8.84
C GLY A 100 38.06 -5.26 8.75
N ILE A 101 36.91 -5.94 8.80
CA ILE A 101 36.78 -7.42 8.80
C ILE A 101 36.19 -7.92 7.47
#